data_AF-A0A2W7QMT1-F1
#
_entry.id   AF-A0A2W7QMT1-F1
#
_cell.length_a   1.000
_cell.length_b   1.000
_cell.length_c   1.000
_cell.angle_alpha   90.00
_cell.angle_beta   90.00
_cell.angle_gamma   90.00
#
_symmetry.space_group_name_H-M   'P 1'
#
loop_
_entity.id
_entity.type
_entity.pdbx_description
1 polymer ?
#
loop_
_entity_poly.entity_id
_entity_poly.type
_entity_poly.pdbx_seq_one_letter_code
_entity_poly.pdbx_strand_id
1 'polypeptide(L)' 'MTCPICQKATVPDYRPFCSRRCADVDLARWFRADYVIPVPLTQEDDDPSDPLENDDKP' A
#
# COMPACT_ATOMS: atom_id res chain seq x y z
N MET A 1 7.28 -1.33 -17.61
CA MET A 1 6.49 -1.09 -16.38
C MET A 1 5.55 0.08 -16.63
N THR A 2 4.37 0.06 -16.00
CA THR A 2 3.36 1.12 -16.09
C THR A 2 3.39 1.96 -14.81
N CYS A 3 3.09 3.26 -14.95
CA CYS A 3 2.96 4.17 -13.82
C CYS A 3 1.75 3.76 -12.96
N PRO A 4 1.90 3.53 -11.65
CA PRO A 4 0.79 3.09 -10.80
C PRO A 4 -0.29 4.17 -10.60
N ILE A 5 0.02 5.43 -10.92
CA ILE A 5 -0.88 6.57 -10.75
C ILE A 5 -1.76 6.82 -11.98
N CYS A 6 -1.24 6.60 -13.19
CA CYS A 6 -1.92 6.97 -14.44
C CYS A 6 -1.75 5.99 -15.62
N GLN A 7 -1.10 4.85 -15.39
CA GLN A 7 -0.90 3.75 -16.36
C GLN A 7 -0.07 4.08 -17.61
N LYS A 8 0.52 5.28 -17.71
CA LYS A 8 1.47 5.61 -18.78
C LYS A 8 2.80 4.88 -18.61
N ALA A 9 3.59 4.80 -19.68
CA ALA A 9 4.94 4.26 -19.63
C ALA A 9 5.83 5.03 -18.63
N THR A 10 6.57 4.31 -17.80
CA THR A 10 7.51 4.90 -16.84
C THR A 10 8.73 5.48 -17.54
N VAL A 11 9.31 6.54 -16.99
CA VAL A 11 10.59 7.11 -17.47
C VAL A 11 11.71 6.85 -16.45
N PRO A 12 12.97 6.63 -16.89
CA PRO A 12 14.06 6.21 -15.99
C PRO A 12 14.23 7.08 -14.75
N ASP A 13 14.22 8.40 -14.92
CA ASP A 13 14.46 9.38 -13.84
C ASP A 13 13.34 9.41 -12.79
N TYR A 14 12.15 8.91 -13.13
CA TYR A 14 10.98 8.98 -12.26
C TYR A 14 10.40 7.61 -11.93
N ARG A 15 11.09 6.49 -12.22
CA ARG A 15 10.58 5.15 -11.90
C ARG A 15 10.27 5.05 -10.39
N PRO A 16 9.12 4.47 -9.99
CA PRO A 16 8.15 3.71 -10.79
C PRO A 16 7.08 4.53 -11.55
N PHE A 17 7.22 5.85 -11.62
CA PHE A 17 6.25 6.78 -12.21
C PHE A 17 6.63 7.24 -13.63
N CYS A 18 5.71 7.94 -14.28
CA CYS A 18 5.94 8.55 -15.60
C CYS A 18 6.40 10.03 -15.54
N SER A 19 6.35 10.67 -14.36
CA SER A 19 6.70 12.09 -14.19
C SER A 19 6.78 12.47 -12.71
N ARG A 20 7.42 13.61 -12.41
CA ARG A 20 7.41 14.24 -11.09
C ARG A 20 5.99 14.40 -10.53
N ARG A 21 5.05 14.87 -11.35
CA ARG A 21 3.67 15.09 -10.89
C ARG A 21 2.99 13.81 -10.39
N CYS A 22 3.27 12.66 -11.00
CA CYS A 22 2.73 11.39 -10.50
C CYS A 22 3.37 10.97 -9.17
N ALA A 23 4.69 11.22 -8.99
CA ALA A 23 5.35 10.98 -7.71
C ALA A 23 4.78 11.88 -6.59
N ASP A 24 4.55 13.16 -6.87
CA ASP A 24 3.95 14.09 -5.90
C ASP A 24 2.51 13.69 -5.52
N VAL A 25 1.73 13.18 -6.48
CA VAL A 25 0.37 12.66 -6.21
C VAL A 25 0.40 11.42 -5.32
N ASP A 26 1.34 10.51 -5.56
CA ASP A 26 1.55 9.34 -4.71
C ASP A 26 1.88 9.77 -3.27
N LEU A 27 2.84 10.69 -3.12
CA LEU A 27 3.22 11.24 -1.82
C LEU A 27 2.04 11.92 -1.10
N ALA A 28 1.19 12.64 -1.82
CA ALA A 28 -0.01 13.23 -1.24
C ALA A 28 -1.03 12.18 -0.77
N ARG A 29 -1.13 11.02 -1.45
CA ARG A 29 -1.95 9.89 -0.97
C ARG A 29 -1.39 9.28 0.30
N TRP A 30 -0.06 9.17 0.41
CA TRP A 30 0.62 8.76 1.65
C TRP A 30 0.30 9.69 2.81
N PHE A 31 0.46 11.01 2.63
CA PHE A 31 0.18 11.98 3.71
C PHE A 31 -1.29 12.06 4.11
N ARG A 32 -2.21 11.66 3.23
CA ARG A 32 -3.64 11.59 3.55
C ARG A 32 -4.08 10.24 4.11
N ALA A 33 -3.14 9.29 4.26
CA ALA A 33 -3.43 7.91 4.65
C ALA A 33 -4.48 7.24 3.73
N ASP A 34 -4.45 7.56 2.43
CA ASP A 34 -5.40 7.02 1.45
C ASP A 34 -5.14 5.52 1.14
N TYR A 35 -3.97 5.00 1.50
CA TYR A 35 -3.62 3.60 1.33
C TYR A 35 -4.17 2.77 2.49
N VAL A 36 -5.26 2.05 2.24
CA VAL A 36 -5.95 1.22 3.23
C VAL A 36 -5.89 -0.24 2.80
N ILE A 37 -5.58 -1.13 3.74
CA ILE A 37 -5.71 -2.57 3.57
C ILE A 37 -7.11 -2.95 4.08
N PRO A 38 -8.04 -3.37 3.20
CA PRO A 38 -9.37 -3.77 3.64
C PRO A 38 -9.28 -5.03 4.48
N VAL A 39 -9.89 -5.02 5.66
CA VAL A 39 -10.08 -6.21 6.49
C VAL A 39 -11.47 -6.80 6.24
N PRO A 40 -11.62 -8.13 6.11
CA PRO A 40 -12.93 -8.77 6.05
C PRO A 40 -13.73 -8.47 7.31
N LEU A 41 -15.00 -8.09 7.17
CA LEU A 41 -15.93 -7.87 8.29
C LEU A 41 -16.50 -9.20 8.81
N THR A 42 -15.68 -10.25 8.92
CA THR A 42 -16.13 -11.47 9.60
C THR A 42 -16.28 -11.12 11.07
N GLN A 43 -17.52 -11.18 11.58
CA GLN A 43 -17.75 -11.18 13.02
C GLN A 43 -16.96 -12.34 13.63
N GLU A 44 -16.23 -12.05 14.70
CA GLU A 44 -15.26 -12.89 15.42
C GLU A 44 -13.82 -12.43 15.12
N ASP A 45 -13.13 -12.05 16.19
CA ASP A 45 -11.69 -11.72 16.29
C ASP A 45 -11.30 -10.24 16.12
N ASP A 46 -11.71 -9.43 17.11
CA ASP A 46 -10.93 -8.27 17.56
C ASP A 46 -10.89 -8.30 19.10
N ASP A 47 -10.34 -9.38 19.65
CA ASP A 47 -9.79 -9.36 21.02
C ASP A 47 -8.31 -8.98 20.91
N PRO A 48 -7.91 -7.77 21.34
CA PRO A 48 -6.53 -7.30 21.25
C PRO A 48 -5.56 -8.05 22.18
N SER A 49 -6.02 -9.09 22.88
CA SER A 49 -5.19 -9.94 23.74
C SER A 49 -4.61 -11.18 23.06
N ASP A 50 -4.91 -11.46 21.80
CA ASP A 50 -4.35 -12.63 21.10
C ASP A 50 -2.91 -12.35 20.60
N PRO A 51 -1.87 -12.86 21.28
CA PRO A 51 -0.50 -12.62 20.88
C PRO A 51 -0.18 -13.62 19.77
N LEU A 52 -0.22 -13.13 18.52
CA LEU A 52 0.35 -13.76 17.30
C LEU A 52 1.06 -15.07 17.63
N GLU A 53 0.36 -16.20 17.47
CA GLU A 53 0.96 -17.52 17.63
C GLU A 53 2.22 -17.55 16.77
N ASN A 54 3.36 -17.57 17.45
CA ASN A 54 4.66 -17.72 16.82
C ASN A 54 4.67 -19.14 16.23
N ASP A 55 4.60 -19.24 14.91
CA ASP A 55 4.91 -20.47 14.17
C ASP A 55 6.44 -20.74 14.26
N ASP A 56 6.93 -21.02 15.47
CA ASP A 56 8.05 -21.92 15.68
C ASP A 56 7.45 -23.26 16.12
N LYS A 57 7.19 -24.12 15.14
CA LYS A 57 6.92 -25.54 15.39
C LYS A 57 7.94 -26.37 14.59
N PRO A 58 8.62 -27.34 15.24
CA PRO A 58 9.75 -28.08 14.69
C PRO A 58 9.41 -29.01 13.53
#